data_AF-A0A0L6JI63-F1
#
_entry.id   AF-A0A0L6JI63-F1
#
_cell.length_a   1.000
_cell.length_b   1.000
_cell.length_c   1.000
_cell.angle_alpha   90.00
_cell.angle_beta   90.00
_cell.angle_gamma   90.00
#
_symmetry.space_group_name_H-M   'P 1'
#
loop_
_entity.id
_entity.type
_entity.pdbx_description
1 polymer ?
#
loop_
_entity_poly.entity_id
_entity_poly.type
_entity_poly.pdbx_seq_one_letter_code
_entity_poly.pdbx_strand_id
1 'polypeptide(L)'
;MNVWALFSDKTAEKVIISTIPCKEGESGLLFRSTISGNNLKESVQCSITNTYNFLLTRFPNNPILLSPIPICIFGFSGGTIVGKSAELSFSLAFILYLVNKGILKAGEEIPLNIAATGAINDRLEIGSVSSLKEKILAAVNSNIELLLYPSKDRDEVEDLINEDEEIRSIENLPKLIPVKALADILTLFGISENRGGVDSEENSGDDTSQKQYKAEQKDINVVLNFINKNGIKLLATTLIIFASVYFLKDKASISTTRSTTQPDIKIETTNSPKPNSIKSITPLIAPMVTASSTVTPFPSISPTPIPNAVITFTQNPTVAVSPVILPIPSLEPIKMLKVENWESKTKNATVNMTYDEDLDAIKIHFIIKGDGYVKIKTKPDIFKDSPGYKKLGFSYKRQSEENTEDLKIIYSNRVADNIAIYNSWKEIKNINIHDLITIQLYVTTTFGAKDDEVMEDTFYIRNLCIYP
;
A
#
# COMPACT_ATOMS: atom_id res chain seq x y z
N MET A 1 -6.89 -1.79 -5.88
CA MET A 1 -6.32 -2.63 -4.79
C MET A 1 -5.42 -1.77 -3.93
N ASN A 2 -5.47 -1.94 -2.61
CA ASN A 2 -4.66 -1.22 -1.64
C ASN A 2 -3.56 -2.15 -1.13
N VAL A 3 -2.31 -1.72 -1.26
CA VAL A 3 -1.16 -2.43 -0.69
C VAL A 3 -0.59 -1.62 0.46
N TRP A 4 -0.38 -2.28 1.59
CA TRP A 4 0.05 -1.66 2.84
C TRP A 4 1.42 -2.20 3.28
N ALA A 5 2.34 -1.29 3.57
CA ALA A 5 3.59 -1.59 4.25
C ALA A 5 3.37 -1.56 5.76
N LEU A 6 3.96 -2.52 6.48
CA LEU A 6 3.79 -2.69 7.92
C LEU A 6 5.08 -2.39 8.67
N PHE A 7 4.96 -1.74 9.83
CA PHE A 7 6.09 -1.26 10.61
C PHE A 7 6.08 -1.78 12.05
N SER A 8 7.25 -1.76 12.68
CA SER A 8 7.46 -2.26 14.04
C SER A 8 6.81 -1.40 15.13
N ASP A 9 6.31 -0.21 14.79
CA ASP A 9 5.59 0.69 15.70
C ASP A 9 4.06 0.44 15.70
N LYS A 10 3.63 -0.73 15.18
CA LYS A 10 2.22 -1.11 15.00
C LYS A 10 1.45 -0.23 14.01
N THR A 11 2.14 0.54 13.16
CA THR A 11 1.52 1.33 12.09
C THR A 11 1.59 0.62 10.74
N ALA A 12 0.67 1.01 9.85
CA ALA A 12 0.69 0.60 8.45
C ALA A 12 0.54 1.84 7.57
N GLU A 13 1.30 1.90 6.48
CA GLU A 13 1.17 2.96 5.48
C GLU A 13 0.92 2.39 4.10
N LYS A 14 -0.02 3.00 3.38
CA LYS A 14 -0.37 2.60 2.02
C LYS A 14 0.76 2.94 1.06
N VAL A 15 1.16 1.97 0.24
CA VAL A 15 2.07 2.20 -0.89
C VAL A 15 1.27 2.81 -2.04
N ILE A 16 1.63 4.04 -2.43
CA ILE A 16 0.95 4.77 -3.50
C ILE A 16 1.87 4.79 -4.72
N ILE A 17 1.36 4.29 -5.84
CA ILE A 17 2.01 4.31 -7.16
C ILE A 17 1.11 5.12 -8.10
N SER A 18 1.68 6.12 -8.78
CA SER A 18 0.97 6.88 -9.83
C SER A 18 1.79 6.93 -11.11
N THR A 19 1.13 7.25 -12.22
CA THR A 19 1.79 7.46 -13.50
C THR A 19 2.49 8.81 -13.58
N ILE A 20 3.59 8.88 -14.32
CA ILE A 20 4.24 10.15 -14.69
C ILE A 20 4.21 10.37 -16.20
N PRO A 21 4.36 11.61 -16.69
CA PRO A 21 4.53 11.85 -18.13
C PRO A 21 5.78 11.16 -18.65
N CYS A 22 5.65 10.45 -19.77
CA CYS A 22 6.71 9.82 -20.53
C CYS A 22 7.05 10.69 -21.74
N LYS A 23 8.34 10.82 -22.08
CA LYS A 23 8.77 11.48 -23.32
C LYS A 23 8.78 10.49 -24.48
N GLU A 24 8.69 11.01 -25.69
CA GLU A 24 8.87 10.22 -26.91
C GLU A 24 10.29 9.60 -26.95
N GLY A 25 10.37 8.32 -27.32
CA GLY A 25 11.61 7.56 -27.37
C GLY A 25 12.09 6.96 -26.04
N GLU A 26 11.42 7.22 -24.92
CA GLU A 26 11.70 6.51 -23.67
C GLU A 26 11.11 5.09 -23.71
N SER A 27 11.79 4.12 -23.08
CA SER A 27 11.37 2.71 -23.07
C SER A 27 11.67 2.03 -21.73
N GLY A 28 10.91 0.98 -21.41
CA GLY A 28 11.06 0.21 -20.18
C GLY A 28 10.62 0.94 -18.91
N LEU A 29 11.13 0.52 -17.76
CA LEU A 29 10.74 1.10 -16.47
C LEU A 29 11.28 2.53 -16.30
N LEU A 30 10.37 3.51 -16.20
CA LEU A 30 10.71 4.90 -15.88
C LEU A 30 10.23 5.20 -14.46
N PHE A 31 11.16 5.10 -13.51
CA PHE A 31 10.85 5.12 -12.09
C PHE A 31 11.30 6.42 -11.41
N ARG A 32 10.38 7.04 -10.65
CA ARG A 32 10.67 8.15 -9.72
C ARG A 32 10.15 7.82 -8.33
N SER A 33 10.75 8.43 -7.32
CA SER A 33 10.28 8.33 -5.93
C SER A 33 10.35 9.67 -5.24
N THR A 34 9.36 9.97 -4.40
CA THR A 34 9.34 11.16 -3.52
C THR A 34 9.89 10.85 -2.13
N ILE A 35 10.34 9.62 -1.88
CA ILE A 35 10.90 9.18 -0.61
C ILE A 35 12.21 9.92 -0.33
N SER A 36 12.27 10.60 0.81
CA SER A 36 13.41 11.40 1.25
C SER A 36 14.47 10.59 2.00
N GLY A 37 14.09 9.49 2.66
CA GLY A 37 15.02 8.64 3.41
C GLY A 37 15.87 7.76 2.49
N ASN A 38 17.20 7.86 2.59
CA ASN A 38 18.13 7.13 1.70
C ASN A 38 17.92 5.61 1.71
N ASN A 39 17.85 5.00 2.89
CA ASN A 39 17.69 3.54 3.01
C ASN A 39 16.37 3.07 2.38
N LEU A 40 15.29 3.80 2.63
CA LEU A 40 13.99 3.45 2.09
C LEU A 40 13.93 3.69 0.58
N LYS A 41 14.53 4.78 0.10
CA LYS A 41 14.66 5.09 -1.33
C LYS A 41 15.42 4.00 -2.07
N GLU A 42 16.51 3.50 -1.49
CA GLU A 42 17.27 2.36 -2.02
C GLU A 42 16.41 1.10 -2.03
N SER A 43 15.74 0.76 -0.94
CA SER A 43 14.81 -0.37 -0.89
C SER A 43 13.73 -0.29 -1.97
N VAL A 44 13.09 0.86 -2.18
CA VAL A 44 12.10 1.02 -3.24
C VAL A 44 12.73 0.82 -4.62
N GLN A 45 13.87 1.46 -4.88
CA GLN A 45 14.55 1.35 -6.16
C GLN A 45 14.93 -0.10 -6.45
N CYS A 46 15.51 -0.81 -5.48
CA CYS A 46 15.88 -2.21 -5.59
C CYS A 46 14.65 -3.09 -5.80
N SER A 47 13.62 -2.98 -4.96
CA SER A 47 12.39 -3.78 -5.08
C SER A 47 11.72 -3.63 -6.42
N ILE A 48 11.52 -2.40 -6.88
CA ILE A 48 10.82 -2.14 -8.14
C ILE A 48 11.65 -2.61 -9.33
N THR A 49 12.95 -2.30 -9.36
CA THR A 49 13.85 -2.71 -10.45
C THR A 49 13.97 -4.24 -10.52
N ASN A 50 14.19 -4.89 -9.39
CA ASN A 50 14.32 -6.35 -9.31
C ASN A 50 13.01 -7.04 -9.71
N THR A 51 11.87 -6.51 -9.28
CA THR A 51 10.55 -7.03 -9.67
C THR A 51 10.31 -6.86 -11.17
N TYR A 52 10.64 -5.70 -11.73
CA TYR A 52 10.51 -5.46 -13.17
C TYR A 52 11.38 -6.41 -13.99
N ASN A 53 12.66 -6.58 -13.62
CA ASN A 53 13.57 -7.50 -14.29
C ASN A 53 13.11 -8.96 -14.17
N PHE A 54 12.58 -9.34 -13.01
CA PHE A 54 11.97 -10.65 -12.81
C PHE A 54 10.79 -10.87 -13.76
N LEU A 55 9.89 -9.89 -13.87
CA LEU A 55 8.74 -9.95 -14.76
C LEU A 55 9.17 -9.99 -16.24
N LEU A 56 10.18 -9.24 -16.66
CA LEU A 56 10.74 -9.33 -18.01
C LEU A 56 11.28 -10.73 -18.32
N THR A 57 11.97 -11.34 -17.36
CA THR A 57 12.50 -12.71 -17.52
C THR A 57 11.38 -13.74 -17.59
N ARG A 58 10.30 -13.54 -16.82
CA ARG A 58 9.16 -14.46 -16.75
C ARG A 58 8.18 -14.29 -17.92
N PHE A 59 8.08 -13.09 -18.46
CA PHE A 59 7.16 -12.72 -19.53
C PHE A 59 7.90 -12.03 -20.70
N PRO A 60 8.91 -12.68 -21.31
CA PRO A 60 9.79 -12.04 -22.29
C PRO A 60 9.04 -11.59 -23.56
N ASN A 61 7.91 -12.23 -23.84
CA ASN A 61 7.07 -11.95 -25.01
C ASN A 61 5.92 -10.97 -24.72
N ASN A 62 5.88 -10.33 -23.54
CA ASN A 62 4.85 -9.33 -23.26
C ASN A 62 5.31 -7.96 -23.79
N PRO A 63 4.79 -7.50 -24.95
CA PRO A 63 5.25 -6.25 -25.57
C PRO A 63 4.94 -5.03 -24.70
N ILE A 64 3.92 -5.12 -23.83
CA ILE A 64 3.54 -4.03 -22.94
C ILE A 64 4.56 -3.87 -21.81
N LEU A 65 5.18 -4.96 -21.34
CA LEU A 65 6.29 -4.87 -20.39
C LEU A 65 7.56 -4.25 -20.99
N LEU A 66 7.71 -4.29 -22.31
CA LEU A 66 8.83 -3.65 -23.03
C LEU A 66 8.54 -2.18 -23.37
N SER A 67 7.26 -1.79 -23.38
CA SER A 67 6.85 -0.39 -23.53
C SER A 67 7.22 0.45 -22.30
N PRO A 68 7.34 1.78 -22.42
CA PRO A 68 7.61 2.62 -21.27
C PRO A 68 6.55 2.46 -20.16
N ILE A 69 7.00 2.17 -18.95
CA ILE A 69 6.19 2.08 -17.72
C ILE A 69 6.57 3.25 -16.80
N PRO A 70 5.94 4.43 -16.97
CA PRO A 70 6.24 5.59 -16.17
C PRO A 70 5.50 5.58 -14.84
N ILE A 71 6.26 5.42 -13.75
CA ILE A 71 5.71 5.40 -12.40
C ILE A 71 6.45 6.34 -11.43
N CYS A 72 5.68 6.89 -10.49
CA CYS A 72 6.18 7.58 -9.30
C CYS A 72 5.63 6.87 -8.07
N ILE A 73 6.53 6.55 -7.13
CA ILE A 73 6.16 6.01 -5.82
C ILE A 73 6.20 7.13 -4.79
N PHE A 74 5.10 7.28 -4.05
CA PHE A 74 5.00 8.28 -3.00
C PHE A 74 5.53 7.75 -1.68
N GLY A 75 6.26 8.62 -0.98
CA GLY A 75 6.85 8.27 0.30
C GLY A 75 5.85 8.20 1.43
N PHE A 76 6.27 7.51 2.48
CA PHE A 76 5.54 7.41 3.72
C PHE A 76 5.55 8.74 4.47
N SER A 77 4.42 9.02 5.11
CA SER A 77 4.15 10.24 5.88
C SER A 77 4.90 10.26 7.21
N GLY A 78 5.23 9.10 7.77
CA GLY A 78 6.07 8.94 8.95
C GLY A 78 7.57 8.98 8.63
N GLY A 79 8.24 10.10 8.87
CA GLY A 79 9.69 10.26 8.65
C GLY A 79 10.61 9.36 9.51
N THR A 80 10.05 8.42 10.27
CA THR A 80 10.75 7.48 11.17
C THR A 80 10.89 6.07 10.61
N ILE A 81 10.38 5.81 9.40
CA ILE A 81 10.41 4.48 8.81
C ILE A 81 11.81 4.14 8.31
N VAL A 82 12.43 3.13 8.94
CA VAL A 82 13.75 2.62 8.60
C VAL A 82 13.67 1.11 8.43
N GLY A 83 14.20 0.59 7.32
CA GLY A 83 14.44 -0.84 7.15
C GLY A 83 14.00 -1.41 5.80
N LYS A 84 14.49 -2.61 5.53
CA LYS A 84 14.23 -3.37 4.29
C LYS A 84 12.92 -4.17 4.33
N SER A 85 12.21 -4.20 5.46
CA SER A 85 10.98 -5.01 5.58
C SER A 85 9.83 -4.55 4.69
N ALA A 86 9.89 -3.33 4.14
CA ALA A 86 8.90 -2.81 3.19
C ALA A 86 9.17 -3.23 1.73
N GLU A 87 10.30 -3.88 1.44
CA GLU A 87 10.69 -4.26 0.07
C GLU A 87 9.63 -5.15 -0.61
N LEU A 88 9.11 -6.15 0.12
CA LEU A 88 8.01 -6.99 -0.36
C LEU A 88 6.75 -6.20 -0.68
N SER A 89 6.42 -5.20 0.14
CA SER A 89 5.27 -4.32 -0.09
C SER A 89 5.41 -3.50 -1.37
N PHE A 90 6.60 -2.95 -1.64
CA PHE A 90 6.84 -2.21 -2.89
C PHE A 90 6.74 -3.11 -4.12
N SER A 91 7.34 -4.30 -4.06
CA SER A 91 7.25 -5.30 -5.13
C SER A 91 5.81 -5.74 -5.39
N LEU A 92 5.06 -6.05 -4.34
CA LEU A 92 3.65 -6.42 -4.42
C LEU A 92 2.81 -5.28 -5.01
N ALA A 93 2.99 -4.05 -4.51
CA ALA A 93 2.28 -2.88 -5.01
C ALA A 93 2.52 -2.67 -6.50
N PHE A 94 3.75 -2.88 -6.97
CA PHE A 94 4.09 -2.77 -8.39
C PHE A 94 3.45 -3.88 -9.22
N ILE A 95 3.47 -5.14 -8.77
CA ILE A 95 2.79 -6.25 -9.45
C ILE A 95 1.30 -5.94 -9.59
N LEU A 96 0.64 -5.55 -8.50
CA LEU A 96 -0.79 -5.23 -8.52
C LEU A 96 -1.12 -3.96 -9.31
N TYR A 97 -0.20 -2.99 -9.36
CA TYR A 97 -0.33 -1.86 -10.27
C TYR A 97 -0.37 -2.31 -11.73
N LEU A 98 0.52 -3.22 -12.13
CA LEU A 98 0.54 -3.77 -13.50
C LEU A 98 -0.71 -4.60 -13.81
N VAL A 99 -1.23 -5.35 -12.83
CA VAL A 99 -2.52 -6.06 -12.95
C VAL A 99 -3.67 -5.07 -13.17
N ASN A 100 -3.76 -4.02 -12.34
CA ASN A 100 -4.81 -3.01 -12.47
C ASN A 100 -4.73 -2.21 -13.78
N LYS A 101 -3.55 -2.09 -14.38
CA LYS A 101 -3.35 -1.49 -15.71
C LYS A 101 -3.60 -2.46 -16.87
N GLY A 102 -3.96 -3.72 -16.59
CA GLY A 102 -4.19 -4.74 -17.61
C GLY A 102 -2.90 -5.23 -18.31
N ILE A 103 -1.73 -4.89 -17.77
CA ILE A 103 -0.41 -5.30 -18.29
C ILE A 103 -0.13 -6.76 -17.92
N LEU A 104 -0.52 -7.15 -16.71
CA LEU A 104 -0.52 -8.52 -16.23
C LEU A 104 -1.97 -9.00 -16.07
N LYS A 105 -2.23 -10.28 -16.34
CA LYS A 105 -3.52 -10.92 -16.09
C LYS A 105 -3.45 -11.68 -14.77
N ALA A 106 -4.41 -11.44 -13.88
CA ALA A 106 -4.61 -12.25 -12.69
C ALA A 106 -5.63 -13.36 -12.97
N GLY A 107 -5.40 -14.54 -12.39
CA GLY A 107 -6.27 -15.71 -12.54
C GLY A 107 -7.26 -15.88 -11.38
N GLU A 108 -7.02 -15.20 -10.26
CA GLU A 108 -7.83 -15.29 -9.05
C GLU A 108 -8.31 -13.90 -8.60
N GLU A 109 -9.36 -13.87 -7.78
CA GLU A 109 -9.82 -12.65 -7.14
C GLU A 109 -8.79 -12.20 -6.09
N ILE A 110 -8.24 -11.00 -6.30
CA ILE A 110 -7.21 -10.43 -5.43
C ILE A 110 -7.91 -9.58 -4.36
N PRO A 111 -7.66 -9.85 -3.05
CA PRO A 111 -8.24 -9.07 -1.95
C PRO A 111 -8.03 -7.57 -2.09
N LEU A 112 -8.98 -6.77 -1.58
CA LEU A 112 -8.95 -5.31 -1.74
C LEU A 112 -7.84 -4.69 -0.89
N ASN A 113 -7.62 -5.21 0.31
CA ASN A 113 -6.64 -4.72 1.27
C ASN A 113 -5.61 -5.80 1.59
N ILE A 114 -4.40 -5.64 1.04
CA ILE A 114 -3.31 -6.60 1.20
C ILE A 114 -2.14 -5.89 1.88
N ALA A 115 -1.50 -6.56 2.81
CA ALA A 115 -0.23 -6.12 3.38
C ALA A 115 0.88 -7.13 3.11
N ALA A 116 2.12 -6.64 3.09
CA ALA A 116 3.27 -7.48 2.89
C ALA A 116 4.48 -7.00 3.70
N THR A 117 5.20 -7.94 4.29
CA THR A 117 6.47 -7.66 4.98
C THR A 117 7.54 -8.66 4.55
N GLY A 118 8.74 -8.18 4.30
CA GLY A 118 9.86 -9.00 3.86
C GLY A 118 10.95 -8.17 3.20
N ALA A 119 12.21 -8.50 3.50
CA ALA A 119 13.34 -8.02 2.71
C ALA A 119 13.50 -8.90 1.48
N ILE A 120 13.88 -8.33 0.33
CA ILE A 120 14.11 -9.05 -0.91
C ILE A 120 15.60 -9.05 -1.20
N ASN A 121 16.20 -10.24 -1.32
CA ASN A 121 17.59 -10.34 -1.75
C ASN A 121 17.74 -10.30 -3.28
N ASP A 122 18.97 -10.28 -3.78
CA ASP A 122 19.27 -10.25 -5.22
C ASP A 122 18.76 -11.48 -5.99
N ARG A 123 18.41 -12.56 -5.28
CA ARG A 123 17.80 -13.78 -5.83
C ARG A 123 16.28 -13.78 -5.78
N LEU A 124 15.67 -12.65 -5.38
CA LEU A 124 14.23 -12.48 -5.23
C LEU A 124 13.62 -13.38 -4.15
N GLU A 125 14.44 -13.87 -3.23
CA GLU A 125 14.00 -14.62 -2.05
C GLU A 125 13.61 -13.65 -0.95
N ILE A 126 12.57 -14.01 -0.20
CA ILE A 126 12.04 -13.21 0.89
C ILE A 126 12.78 -13.58 2.18
N GLY A 127 13.51 -12.61 2.72
CA GLY A 127 14.23 -12.71 3.98
C GLY A 127 13.33 -12.46 5.19
N SER A 128 13.72 -13.05 6.32
CA SER A 128 13.09 -12.87 7.62
C SER A 128 12.99 -11.41 8.04
N VAL A 129 12.01 -11.13 8.88
CA VAL A 129 11.79 -9.81 9.46
C VAL A 129 11.61 -9.90 10.97
N SER A 130 11.97 -8.82 11.67
CA SER A 130 11.64 -8.69 13.10
C SER A 130 10.25 -8.11 13.30
N SER A 131 9.78 -8.19 14.55
CA SER A 131 8.56 -7.53 15.04
C SER A 131 7.30 -8.02 14.31
N LEU A 132 7.16 -9.33 14.11
CA LEU A 132 5.99 -9.88 13.42
C LEU A 132 4.71 -9.64 14.21
N LYS A 133 4.75 -9.75 15.54
CA LYS A 133 3.61 -9.42 16.40
C LYS A 133 3.08 -8.02 16.10
N GLU A 134 3.96 -7.01 16.14
CA GLU A 134 3.57 -5.62 15.90
C GLU A 134 3.01 -5.40 14.50
N LYS A 135 3.56 -6.09 13.49
CA LYS A 135 3.08 -6.03 12.11
C LYS A 135 1.73 -6.70 11.92
N ILE A 136 1.49 -7.84 12.56
CA ILE A 136 0.18 -8.50 12.55
C ILE A 136 -0.86 -7.57 13.19
N LEU A 137 -0.54 -6.96 14.32
CA LEU A 137 -1.42 -5.97 14.97
C LEU A 137 -1.66 -4.74 14.08
N ALA A 138 -0.64 -4.24 13.38
CA ALA A 138 -0.78 -3.16 12.41
C ALA A 138 -1.75 -3.54 11.27
N ALA A 139 -1.66 -4.78 10.78
CA ALA A 139 -2.53 -5.31 9.75
C ALA A 139 -3.99 -5.42 10.23
N VAL A 140 -4.20 -5.88 11.46
CA VAL A 140 -5.53 -5.92 12.10
C VAL A 140 -6.12 -4.52 12.24
N ASN A 141 -5.34 -3.57 12.78
CA ASN A 141 -5.77 -2.17 12.96
C ASN A 141 -6.12 -1.47 11.65
N SER A 142 -5.58 -1.95 10.52
CA SER A 142 -5.78 -1.38 9.20
C SER A 142 -6.80 -2.15 8.35
N ASN A 143 -7.54 -3.10 8.96
CA ASN A 143 -8.53 -3.96 8.29
C ASN A 143 -7.95 -4.66 7.04
N ILE A 144 -6.75 -5.20 7.17
CA ILE A 144 -6.11 -5.98 6.12
C ILE A 144 -6.80 -7.35 6.01
N GLU A 145 -7.07 -7.78 4.77
CA GLU A 145 -7.70 -9.07 4.49
C GLU A 145 -6.66 -10.20 4.35
N LEU A 146 -5.49 -9.85 3.78
CA LEU A 146 -4.40 -10.78 3.47
C LEU A 146 -3.06 -10.15 3.84
N LEU A 147 -2.26 -10.87 4.65
CA LEU A 147 -0.90 -10.50 5.00
C LEU A 147 0.09 -11.56 4.48
N LEU A 148 0.96 -11.13 3.56
CA LEU A 148 2.10 -11.92 3.08
C LEU A 148 3.32 -11.69 3.99
N TYR A 149 3.91 -12.77 4.49
CA TYR A 149 5.06 -12.71 5.40
C TYR A 149 6.15 -13.72 5.00
N PRO A 150 7.41 -13.57 5.44
CA PRO A 150 8.49 -14.46 5.02
C PRO A 150 8.25 -15.88 5.54
N SER A 151 8.41 -16.87 4.66
CA SER A 151 8.21 -18.28 5.02
C SER A 151 9.15 -18.78 6.11
N LYS A 152 10.30 -18.10 6.29
CA LYS A 152 11.28 -18.40 7.33
C LYS A 152 10.77 -18.08 8.74
N ASP A 153 9.78 -17.21 8.84
CA ASP A 153 9.25 -16.75 10.12
C ASP A 153 7.92 -17.46 10.47
N ARG A 154 7.66 -18.59 9.80
CA ARG A 154 6.44 -19.38 9.98
C ARG A 154 6.27 -19.86 11.41
N ASP A 155 7.33 -20.38 12.03
CA ASP A 155 7.28 -20.91 13.39
C ASP A 155 6.93 -19.78 14.39
N GLU A 156 7.54 -18.59 14.25
CA GLU A 156 7.20 -17.42 15.07
C GLU A 156 5.74 -17.00 14.90
N VAL A 157 5.21 -17.01 13.67
CA VAL A 157 3.78 -16.71 13.43
C VAL A 157 2.87 -17.77 14.06
N GLU A 158 3.22 -19.05 13.96
CA GLU A 158 2.45 -20.14 14.58
C GLU A 158 2.45 -20.02 16.11
N ASP A 159 3.58 -19.69 16.73
CA ASP A 159 3.70 -19.44 18.16
C ASP A 159 2.84 -18.23 18.58
N LEU A 160 2.90 -17.12 17.83
CA LEU A 160 2.05 -15.94 18.09
C LEU A 160 0.56 -16.26 18.01
N ILE A 161 0.13 -17.07 17.04
CA ILE A 161 -1.29 -17.45 16.90
C ILE A 161 -1.74 -18.37 18.04
N ASN A 162 -0.86 -19.25 18.54
CA ASN A 162 -1.24 -20.29 19.52
C ASN A 162 -1.02 -19.86 20.98
N GLU A 163 -0.06 -18.98 21.24
CA GLU A 163 0.42 -18.67 22.59
C GLU A 163 0.20 -17.21 23.01
N ASP A 164 0.15 -16.26 22.06
CA ASP A 164 -0.01 -14.84 22.40
C ASP A 164 -1.48 -14.46 22.65
N GLU A 165 -1.80 -14.05 23.89
CA GLU A 165 -3.17 -13.71 24.31
C GLU A 165 -3.78 -12.56 23.50
N GLU A 166 -2.98 -11.54 23.14
CA GLU A 166 -3.44 -10.38 22.38
C GLU A 166 -3.88 -10.82 20.98
N ILE A 167 -3.03 -11.58 20.26
CA ILE A 167 -3.35 -12.09 18.91
C ILE A 167 -4.53 -13.07 18.94
N ARG A 168 -4.58 -13.98 19.93
CA ARG A 168 -5.66 -14.97 20.06
C ARG A 168 -7.03 -14.37 20.32
N SER A 169 -7.08 -13.20 20.94
CA SER A 169 -8.33 -12.50 21.25
C SER A 169 -8.97 -11.81 20.05
N ILE A 170 -8.26 -11.72 18.91
CA ILE A 170 -8.71 -11.01 17.72
C ILE A 170 -9.64 -11.90 16.88
N GLU A 171 -10.91 -11.53 16.79
CA GLU A 171 -11.92 -12.29 16.03
C GLU A 171 -11.64 -12.32 14.51
N ASN A 172 -11.11 -11.22 13.96
CA ASN A 172 -10.93 -11.03 12.52
C ASN A 172 -9.44 -10.87 12.17
N LEU A 173 -8.67 -11.93 12.38
CA LEU A 173 -7.26 -11.95 11.97
C LEU A 173 -7.16 -11.96 10.43
N PRO A 174 -6.24 -11.18 9.81
CA PRO A 174 -5.97 -11.29 8.38
C PRO A 174 -5.58 -12.72 8.01
N LYS A 175 -5.87 -13.13 6.77
CA LYS A 175 -5.31 -14.38 6.24
C LYS A 175 -3.79 -14.25 6.17
N LEU A 176 -3.06 -15.07 6.92
CA LEU A 176 -1.61 -15.07 6.97
C LEU A 176 -1.08 -16.08 5.95
N ILE A 177 -0.31 -15.63 4.94
CA ILE A 177 0.29 -16.51 3.93
C ILE A 177 1.81 -16.38 3.94
N PRO A 178 2.56 -17.46 4.25
CA PRO A 178 4.01 -17.45 4.14
C PRO A 178 4.43 -17.45 2.67
N VAL A 179 5.39 -16.60 2.31
CA VAL A 179 6.01 -16.53 0.97
C VAL A 179 7.52 -16.66 1.08
N LYS A 180 8.11 -17.49 0.23
CA LYS A 180 9.55 -17.76 0.18
C LYS A 180 10.26 -16.92 -0.87
N ALA A 181 9.59 -16.63 -1.98
CA ALA A 181 10.14 -15.86 -3.08
C ALA A 181 9.08 -15.01 -3.79
N LEU A 182 9.51 -14.04 -4.58
CA LEU A 182 8.61 -13.21 -5.40
C LEU A 182 7.75 -14.04 -6.38
N ALA A 183 8.25 -15.19 -6.82
CA ALA A 183 7.52 -16.14 -7.66
C ALA A 183 6.27 -16.73 -6.99
N ASP A 184 6.27 -16.84 -5.66
CA ASP A 184 5.12 -17.36 -4.91
C ASP A 184 3.94 -16.39 -5.00
N ILE A 185 4.22 -15.08 -5.08
CA ILE A 185 3.19 -14.03 -5.24
C ILE A 185 2.50 -14.15 -6.61
N LEU A 186 3.26 -14.37 -7.67
CA LEU A 186 2.69 -14.56 -9.00
C LEU A 186 1.80 -15.80 -9.05
N THR A 187 2.26 -16.89 -8.41
CA THR A 187 1.50 -18.13 -8.31
C THR A 187 0.22 -17.94 -7.49
N LEU A 188 0.34 -17.28 -6.34
CA LEU A 188 -0.77 -17.00 -5.42
C LEU A 188 -1.90 -16.21 -6.08
N PHE A 189 -1.60 -15.26 -6.96
CA PHE A 189 -2.63 -14.46 -7.65
C PHE A 189 -2.99 -15.00 -9.04
N GLY A 190 -2.56 -16.22 -9.36
CA GLY A 190 -2.80 -16.84 -10.66
C GLY A 190 -2.27 -16.01 -11.83
N ILE A 191 -1.19 -15.24 -11.63
CA ILE A 191 -0.54 -14.46 -12.68
C ILE A 191 0.26 -15.43 -13.55
N SER A 192 -0.46 -16.11 -14.43
CA SER A 192 0.03 -17.19 -15.26
C SER A 192 0.89 -16.70 -16.40
N GLU A 193 1.89 -17.49 -16.78
CA GLU A 193 2.52 -17.38 -18.10
C GLU A 193 1.44 -17.44 -19.20
N ASN A 194 1.43 -16.46 -20.11
CA ASN A 194 0.85 -16.66 -21.43
C ASN A 194 1.65 -17.78 -22.11
N ARG A 195 1.35 -19.04 -21.79
CA ARG A 195 1.63 -20.14 -22.72
C ARG A 195 0.63 -20.00 -23.85
N GLY A 196 0.91 -19.04 -24.73
CA GLY A 196 0.29 -18.94 -26.03
C GLY A 196 0.45 -20.28 -26.73
N GLY A 197 -0.66 -20.82 -27.21
CA GLY A 197 -0.70 -22.05 -27.96
C GLY A 197 0.29 -22.01 -29.12
N VAL A 198 1.20 -22.99 -29.12
CA VAL A 198 1.79 -23.55 -30.32
C VAL A 198 1.67 -25.05 -30.14
N ASP A 199 0.74 -25.64 -30.88
CA ASP A 199 0.73 -27.08 -31.14
C ASP A 199 2.05 -27.44 -31.84
N SER A 200 2.90 -28.26 -31.21
CA SER A 200 3.66 -29.36 -31.86
C SER A 200 4.69 -30.00 -30.90
N GLU A 201 4.45 -31.28 -30.66
CA GLU A 201 5.37 -32.42 -30.75
C GLU A 201 6.66 -32.53 -29.89
N GLU A 202 6.66 -33.63 -29.14
CA GLU A 202 7.76 -34.50 -28.71
C GLU A 202 9.15 -34.32 -29.36
N ASN A 203 10.22 -34.21 -28.56
CA ASN A 203 11.04 -35.38 -28.16
C ASN A 203 12.32 -35.06 -27.34
N SER A 204 12.65 -35.98 -26.43
CA SER A 204 13.97 -36.33 -25.83
C SER A 204 14.68 -35.32 -24.91
N GLY A 205 15.23 -35.65 -23.74
CA GLY A 205 15.46 -36.92 -23.02
C GLY A 205 16.16 -36.67 -21.65
N ASP A 206 16.09 -37.66 -20.75
CA ASP A 206 16.77 -37.87 -19.44
C ASP A 206 16.56 -36.81 -18.32
N ASP A 207 15.81 -36.99 -17.22
CA ASP A 207 15.46 -38.10 -16.30
C ASP A 207 16.58 -38.43 -15.27
N THR A 208 16.46 -38.00 -14.01
CA THR A 208 15.86 -38.91 -13.00
C THR A 208 15.35 -38.21 -11.71
N SER A 209 15.33 -36.88 -11.62
CA SER A 209 14.81 -36.19 -10.41
C SER A 209 13.35 -35.71 -10.50
N GLN A 210 12.70 -35.84 -11.67
CA GLN A 210 11.32 -35.39 -11.90
C GLN A 210 10.25 -36.50 -11.80
N LYS A 211 10.65 -37.77 -11.73
CA LYS A 211 9.68 -38.89 -11.71
C LYS A 211 8.89 -39.02 -10.42
N GLN A 212 9.40 -38.55 -9.29
CA GLN A 212 8.70 -38.65 -8.01
C GLN A 212 7.61 -37.56 -7.86
N TYR A 213 7.81 -36.36 -8.41
CA TYR A 213 6.81 -35.28 -8.39
C TYR A 213 5.70 -35.45 -9.45
N LYS A 214 5.96 -36.14 -10.57
CA LYS A 214 4.94 -36.40 -11.61
C LYS A 214 4.01 -37.58 -11.29
N ALA A 215 4.42 -38.50 -10.41
CA ALA A 215 3.55 -39.59 -9.96
C ALA A 215 2.40 -39.05 -9.09
N GLU A 216 2.69 -38.12 -8.16
CA GLU A 216 1.67 -37.52 -7.28
C GLU A 216 0.73 -36.57 -8.04
N GLN A 217 1.20 -35.85 -9.07
CA GLN A 217 0.32 -35.02 -9.91
C GLN A 217 -0.58 -35.83 -10.85
N LYS A 218 -0.19 -37.04 -11.25
CA LYS A 218 -1.01 -37.91 -12.09
C LYS A 218 -2.20 -38.46 -11.30
N ASP A 219 -2.00 -38.77 -10.02
CA ASP A 219 -3.09 -39.22 -9.13
C ASP A 219 -4.04 -38.08 -8.78
N ILE A 220 -3.55 -36.85 -8.58
CA ILE A 220 -4.39 -35.67 -8.34
C ILE A 220 -5.23 -35.31 -9.57
N ASN A 221 -4.67 -35.40 -10.78
CA ASN A 221 -5.42 -35.14 -12.03
C ASN A 221 -6.41 -36.25 -12.38
N VAL A 222 -6.16 -37.50 -11.98
CA VAL A 222 -7.14 -38.59 -12.09
C VAL A 222 -8.30 -38.37 -11.12
N VAL A 223 -8.02 -37.93 -9.89
CA VAL A 223 -9.04 -37.58 -8.90
C VAL A 223 -9.86 -36.36 -9.34
N LEU A 224 -9.23 -35.30 -9.86
CA LEU A 224 -9.93 -34.11 -10.37
C LEU A 224 -10.77 -34.41 -11.60
N ASN A 225 -10.28 -35.23 -12.56
CA ASN A 225 -11.10 -35.66 -13.71
C ASN A 225 -12.21 -36.63 -13.31
N PHE A 226 -12.03 -37.45 -12.27
CA PHE A 226 -13.09 -38.29 -11.72
C PHE A 226 -14.19 -37.46 -11.04
N ILE A 227 -13.79 -36.42 -10.30
CA ILE A 227 -14.71 -35.46 -9.67
C ILE A 227 -15.45 -34.62 -10.73
N ASN A 228 -14.78 -34.18 -11.80
CA ASN A 228 -15.43 -33.40 -12.85
C ASN A 228 -16.41 -34.23 -13.70
N LYS A 229 -16.13 -35.53 -13.89
CA LYS A 229 -16.97 -36.41 -14.71
C LYS A 229 -18.14 -37.03 -13.93
N ASN A 230 -18.03 -37.15 -12.60
CA ASN A 230 -19.05 -37.76 -11.73
C ASN A 230 -19.66 -36.82 -10.68
N GLY A 231 -19.20 -35.56 -10.57
CA GLY A 231 -19.59 -34.63 -9.50
C GLY A 231 -21.08 -34.35 -9.42
N ILE A 232 -21.77 -34.28 -10.57
CA ILE A 232 -23.23 -34.09 -10.62
C ILE A 232 -23.98 -35.35 -10.15
N LYS A 233 -23.47 -36.55 -10.45
CA LYS A 233 -24.06 -37.82 -9.98
C LYS A 233 -23.79 -38.06 -8.49
N LEU A 234 -22.61 -37.67 -7.99
CA LEU A 234 -22.29 -37.79 -6.57
C LEU A 234 -23.13 -36.83 -5.73
N LEU A 235 -23.31 -35.59 -6.18
CA LEU A 235 -24.22 -34.62 -5.53
C LEU A 235 -25.68 -35.10 -5.50
N ALA A 236 -26.20 -35.63 -6.62
CA ALA A 236 -27.55 -36.17 -6.67
C ALA A 236 -27.73 -37.40 -5.74
N THR A 237 -26.75 -38.30 -5.70
CA THR A 237 -26.82 -39.49 -4.83
C THR A 237 -26.67 -39.12 -3.35
N THR A 238 -25.86 -38.11 -3.04
CA THR A 238 -25.66 -37.61 -1.67
C THR A 238 -26.89 -36.84 -1.18
N LEU A 239 -27.58 -36.09 -2.07
CA LEU A 239 -28.88 -35.49 -1.77
C LEU A 239 -29.98 -36.52 -1.55
N ILE A 240 -29.99 -37.62 -2.32
CA ILE A 240 -30.94 -38.73 -2.12
C ILE A 240 -30.66 -39.46 -0.80
N ILE A 241 -29.39 -39.68 -0.44
CA ILE A 241 -29.01 -40.30 0.84
C ILE A 241 -29.33 -39.35 2.01
N PHE A 242 -29.05 -38.05 1.89
CA PHE A 242 -29.41 -37.07 2.92
C PHE A 242 -30.92 -36.94 3.10
N ALA A 243 -31.70 -36.94 2.02
CA ALA A 243 -33.16 -36.96 2.08
C ALA A 243 -33.69 -38.26 2.72
N SER A 244 -33.03 -39.39 2.47
CA SER A 244 -33.37 -40.69 3.07
C SER A 244 -33.01 -40.78 4.56
N VAL A 245 -31.89 -40.19 4.97
CA VAL A 245 -31.44 -40.13 6.37
C VAL A 245 -32.26 -39.12 7.18
N TYR A 246 -32.70 -38.00 6.57
CA TYR A 246 -33.60 -37.06 7.22
C TYR A 246 -35.01 -37.64 7.44
N PHE A 247 -35.47 -38.53 6.55
CA PHE A 247 -36.75 -39.22 6.71
C PHE A 247 -36.73 -40.39 7.70
N LEU A 248 -35.55 -40.85 8.15
CA LEU A 248 -35.40 -41.95 9.11
C LEU A 248 -35.09 -41.50 10.54
N LYS A 249 -34.92 -40.20 10.78
CA LYS A 249 -34.52 -39.67 12.10
C LYS A 249 -35.68 -39.42 13.08
N ASP A 250 -36.85 -39.98 12.81
CA ASP A 250 -38.02 -39.89 13.71
C ASP A 250 -38.35 -41.18 14.47
N LYS A 251 -37.52 -42.23 14.37
CA LYS A 251 -37.65 -43.40 15.24
C LYS A 251 -36.30 -44.00 15.62
N ALA A 252 -36.00 -43.89 16.91
CA ALA A 252 -35.35 -44.89 17.78
C ALA A 252 -34.24 -44.27 18.63
N SER A 253 -34.60 -43.97 19.87
CA SER A 253 -33.69 -44.01 21.02
C SER A 253 -33.32 -45.47 21.29
N ILE A 254 -32.06 -45.76 21.64
CA ILE A 254 -31.66 -46.80 22.60
C ILE A 254 -30.17 -46.57 22.98
N SER A 255 -29.94 -46.54 24.28
CA SER A 255 -28.65 -46.54 24.99
C SER A 255 -27.92 -47.88 24.88
N THR A 256 -26.58 -47.91 24.91
CA THR A 256 -25.81 -49.01 25.56
C THR A 256 -24.38 -48.58 25.93
N THR A 257 -24.02 -48.87 27.17
CA THR A 257 -22.72 -48.80 27.86
C THR A 257 -21.91 -50.10 27.72
N ARG A 258 -20.56 -50.02 27.63
CA ARG A 258 -19.50 -50.93 28.16
C ARG A 258 -18.16 -50.57 27.49
N SER A 259 -17.08 -50.21 28.20
CA SER A 259 -16.20 -50.95 29.15
C SER A 259 -15.23 -51.96 28.51
N THR A 260 -13.94 -51.67 28.77
CA THR A 260 -12.79 -52.55 29.07
C THR A 260 -11.77 -52.97 27.99
N THR A 261 -10.52 -52.80 28.42
CA THR A 261 -9.29 -53.63 28.25
C THR A 261 -8.27 -53.31 27.15
N GLN A 262 -7.12 -52.85 27.65
CA GLN A 262 -5.75 -52.80 27.14
C GLN A 262 -5.18 -54.21 26.83
N PRO A 263 -4.13 -54.30 25.99
CA PRO A 263 -2.90 -54.91 26.50
C PRO A 263 -1.60 -54.18 26.11
N ASP A 264 -0.60 -54.37 26.97
CA ASP A 264 0.79 -53.92 26.87
C ASP A 264 1.57 -54.58 25.73
N ILE A 265 2.50 -53.83 25.12
CA ILE A 265 3.61 -54.37 24.32
C ILE A 265 4.92 -53.70 24.76
N LYS A 266 5.84 -54.54 25.27
CA LYS A 266 7.27 -54.27 25.53
C LYS A 266 8.08 -54.50 24.24
N ILE A 267 8.97 -53.57 23.89
CA ILE A 267 10.15 -53.79 23.01
C ILE A 267 11.25 -52.84 23.53
N GLU A 268 12.23 -53.33 24.30
CA GLU A 268 13.56 -53.81 23.90
C GLU A 268 14.51 -52.73 23.32
N THR A 269 15.50 -52.37 24.16
CA THR A 269 16.61 -51.45 23.91
C THR A 269 17.78 -52.13 23.19
N THR A 270 18.30 -51.50 22.13
CA THR A 270 19.59 -51.85 21.50
C THR A 270 20.56 -50.67 21.49
N ASN A 271 21.84 -51.02 21.70
CA ASN A 271 22.97 -50.15 22.01
C ASN A 271 23.66 -49.49 20.80
N SER A 272 24.25 -48.31 21.07
CA SER A 272 25.49 -47.71 20.50
C SER A 272 25.49 -47.08 19.08
N PRO A 273 26.42 -46.14 18.74
CA PRO A 273 27.61 -45.67 19.46
C PRO A 273 27.81 -44.13 19.62
N LYS A 274 28.68 -43.78 20.57
CA LYS A 274 29.31 -42.46 20.85
C LYS A 274 29.95 -41.78 19.62
N PRO A 275 29.91 -40.43 19.51
CA PRO A 275 30.90 -39.66 18.76
C PRO A 275 32.03 -39.12 19.67
N ASN A 276 33.22 -39.10 19.07
CA ASN A 276 34.50 -38.71 19.65
C ASN A 276 34.60 -37.21 19.99
N SER A 277 35.33 -36.93 21.07
CA SER A 277 35.81 -35.61 21.46
C SER A 277 36.79 -35.04 20.43
N ILE A 278 36.44 -33.92 19.81
CA ILE A 278 37.36 -33.10 19.02
C ILE A 278 37.77 -31.87 19.84
N LYS A 279 39.05 -31.58 19.74
CA LYS A 279 39.85 -30.65 20.54
C LYS A 279 39.37 -29.20 20.42
N SER A 280 39.31 -28.56 21.59
CA SER A 280 39.26 -27.12 21.82
C SER A 280 40.28 -26.36 20.97
N ILE A 281 39.79 -25.42 20.15
CA ILE A 281 40.60 -24.40 19.47
C ILE A 281 40.43 -23.09 20.23
N THR A 282 41.57 -22.55 20.61
CA THR A 282 41.83 -21.27 21.29
C THR A 282 41.17 -20.08 20.59
N PRO A 283 40.50 -19.15 21.30
CA PRO A 283 40.07 -17.89 20.70
C PRO A 283 41.25 -16.92 20.59
N LEU A 284 41.46 -16.40 19.38
CA LEU A 284 42.41 -15.34 19.06
C LEU A 284 41.89 -14.01 19.61
N ILE A 285 42.66 -13.43 20.52
CA ILE A 285 42.43 -12.11 21.12
C ILE A 285 42.65 -11.04 20.05
N ALA A 286 41.61 -10.25 19.75
CA ALA A 286 41.73 -8.99 19.02
C ALA A 286 41.53 -7.82 20.01
N PRO A 287 42.29 -6.71 19.85
CA PRO A 287 42.39 -5.68 20.87
C PRO A 287 41.14 -4.80 20.96
N MET A 288 40.70 -4.64 22.21
CA MET A 288 39.65 -3.73 22.65
C MET A 288 40.15 -2.28 22.54
N VAL A 289 39.59 -1.50 21.63
CA VAL A 289 39.82 -0.04 21.55
C VAL A 289 38.88 0.64 22.53
N THR A 290 39.43 1.03 23.68
CA THR A 290 38.75 1.81 24.71
C THR A 290 38.67 3.27 24.26
N ALA A 291 37.50 3.71 23.78
CA ALA A 291 37.21 5.13 23.62
C ALA A 291 36.82 5.69 25.00
N SER A 292 37.79 6.38 25.62
CA SER A 292 37.60 7.14 26.85
C SER A 292 36.64 8.30 26.60
N SER A 293 35.45 8.25 27.20
CA SER A 293 34.53 9.38 27.25
C SER A 293 34.74 10.13 28.56
N THR A 294 35.40 11.27 28.47
CA THR A 294 35.63 12.20 29.58
C THR A 294 34.29 12.82 30.01
N VAL A 295 33.68 12.26 31.05
CA VAL A 295 32.50 12.86 31.71
C VAL A 295 32.99 13.97 32.63
N THR A 296 32.62 15.20 32.31
CA THR A 296 32.76 16.37 33.18
C THR A 296 31.74 16.29 34.32
N PRO A 297 32.15 16.41 35.60
CA PRO A 297 31.20 16.38 36.70
C PRO A 297 30.48 17.73 36.82
N PHE A 298 29.15 17.70 36.71
CA PHE A 298 28.28 18.80 37.16
C PHE A 298 28.27 18.85 38.69
N PRO A 299 28.36 20.03 39.32
CA PRO A 299 28.28 20.16 40.76
C PRO A 299 26.85 19.90 41.26
N SER A 300 26.76 18.98 42.22
CA SER A 300 25.58 18.71 43.06
C SER A 300 25.19 19.96 43.86
N ILE A 301 23.99 20.47 43.61
CA ILE A 301 23.39 21.53 44.43
C ILE A 301 22.50 20.83 45.46
N SER A 302 22.94 20.90 46.72
CA SER A 302 22.18 20.41 47.88
C SER A 302 20.98 21.34 48.13
N PRO A 303 19.75 20.83 48.35
CA PRO A 303 18.61 21.67 48.68
C PRO A 303 18.70 22.17 50.13
N THR A 304 18.80 23.49 50.29
CA THR A 304 18.71 24.19 51.57
C THR A 304 17.25 24.14 52.08
N PRO A 305 17.00 23.77 53.36
CA PRO A 305 15.65 23.79 53.91
C PRO A 305 15.21 25.24 54.20
N ILE A 306 14.13 25.67 53.57
CA ILE A 306 13.46 26.96 53.84
C ILE A 306 12.62 26.80 55.11
N PRO A 307 12.71 27.73 56.09
CA PRO A 307 11.93 27.64 57.32
C PRO A 307 10.44 27.93 57.08
N ASN A 308 9.59 27.12 57.71
CA ASN A 308 8.14 27.25 57.75
C ASN A 308 7.71 28.64 58.25
N ALA A 309 7.26 29.50 57.35
CA ALA A 309 6.47 30.66 57.68
C ALA A 309 4.99 30.25 57.75
N VAL A 310 4.41 30.38 58.94
CA VAL A 310 2.97 30.21 59.19
C VAL A 310 2.23 31.33 58.47
N ILE A 311 1.53 30.99 57.38
CA ILE A 311 0.64 31.92 56.68
C ILE A 311 -0.75 31.81 57.30
N THR A 312 -1.15 32.84 58.03
CA THR A 312 -2.52 33.02 58.53
C THR A 312 -3.41 33.39 57.34
N PHE A 313 -4.35 32.52 56.96
CA PHE A 313 -5.34 32.83 55.94
C PHE A 313 -6.45 33.70 56.53
N THR A 314 -6.42 35.00 56.21
CA THR A 314 -7.58 35.87 56.36
C THR A 314 -8.46 35.67 55.12
N GLN A 315 -9.60 35.00 55.28
CA GLN A 315 -10.58 34.83 54.21
C GLN A 315 -11.27 36.19 53.93
N ASN A 316 -10.83 36.88 52.88
CA ASN A 316 -11.65 37.88 52.23
C ASN A 316 -12.56 37.18 51.21
N PRO A 317 -13.88 37.47 51.18
CA PRO A 317 -14.78 36.89 50.20
C PRO A 317 -14.45 37.46 48.81
N THR A 318 -13.69 36.68 48.03
CA THR A 318 -13.49 36.94 46.60
C THR A 318 -14.81 36.65 45.89
N VAL A 319 -15.54 37.70 45.53
CA VAL A 319 -16.66 37.61 44.60
C VAL A 319 -16.13 36.98 43.32
N ALA A 320 -16.64 35.80 42.97
CA ALA A 320 -16.31 35.10 41.74
C ALA A 320 -16.82 35.93 40.55
N VAL A 321 -15.96 36.80 40.03
CA VAL A 321 -16.19 37.43 38.73
C VAL A 321 -16.03 36.30 37.71
N SER A 322 -17.17 35.77 37.24
CA SER A 322 -17.18 34.85 36.09
C SER A 322 -16.41 35.55 34.97
N PRO A 323 -15.38 34.91 34.38
CA PRO A 323 -14.66 35.52 33.27
C PRO A 323 -15.69 35.85 32.20
N VAL A 324 -15.78 37.13 31.84
CA VAL A 324 -16.56 37.58 30.70
C VAL A 324 -15.89 36.92 29.50
N ILE A 325 -16.45 35.80 29.03
CA ILE A 325 -16.07 35.18 27.77
C ILE A 325 -16.56 36.16 26.71
N LEU A 326 -15.68 37.08 26.31
CA LEU A 326 -15.91 37.88 25.13
C LEU A 326 -16.04 36.90 23.96
N PRO A 327 -17.13 36.96 23.17
CA PRO A 327 -17.28 36.09 22.02
C PRO A 327 -16.06 36.28 21.12
N ILE A 328 -15.31 35.20 20.92
CA ILE A 328 -14.18 35.19 19.99
C ILE A 328 -14.76 35.61 18.64
N PRO A 329 -14.27 36.71 18.02
CA PRO A 329 -14.79 37.15 16.73
C PRO A 329 -14.62 36.01 15.72
N SER A 330 -15.75 35.54 15.19
CA SER A 330 -15.76 34.54 14.13
C SER A 330 -15.15 35.18 12.88
N LEU A 331 -13.99 34.68 12.46
CA LEU A 331 -13.34 35.10 11.22
C LEU A 331 -14.19 34.62 10.04
N GLU A 332 -14.73 35.56 9.26
CA GLU A 332 -15.52 35.25 8.07
C GLU A 332 -14.62 34.73 6.93
N PRO A 333 -15.08 33.77 6.10
CA PRO A 333 -14.30 33.29 4.97
C PRO A 333 -13.94 34.40 3.98
N ILE A 334 -12.66 34.51 3.59
CA ILE A 334 -12.22 35.47 2.58
C ILE A 334 -12.39 34.85 1.19
N LYS A 335 -13.24 35.46 0.36
CA LYS A 335 -13.37 35.10 -1.05
C LYS A 335 -12.13 35.55 -1.84
N MET A 336 -11.44 34.61 -2.47
CA MET A 336 -10.20 34.85 -3.21
C MET A 336 -10.38 34.78 -4.74
N LEU A 337 -11.62 34.63 -5.19
CA LEU A 337 -11.96 34.37 -6.57
C LEU A 337 -11.84 35.64 -7.43
N LYS A 338 -10.62 35.93 -7.91
CA LYS A 338 -10.38 37.00 -8.90
C LYS A 338 -9.60 36.49 -10.10
N VAL A 339 -10.00 36.84 -11.32
CA VAL A 339 -9.30 36.42 -12.55
C VAL A 339 -7.86 36.93 -12.58
N GLU A 340 -7.60 38.14 -12.09
CA GLU A 340 -6.26 38.75 -12.01
C GLU A 340 -5.26 37.98 -11.15
N ASN A 341 -5.74 37.05 -10.32
CA ASN A 341 -4.92 36.19 -9.48
C ASN A 341 -4.40 34.95 -10.21
N TRP A 342 -4.74 34.77 -11.49
CA TRP A 342 -4.36 33.62 -12.29
C TRP A 342 -3.45 34.02 -13.44
N GLU A 343 -2.55 33.12 -13.81
CA GLU A 343 -1.67 33.24 -14.96
C GLU A 343 -1.69 31.95 -15.79
N SER A 344 -1.57 32.09 -17.11
CA SER A 344 -1.60 30.98 -18.05
C SER A 344 -0.32 30.90 -18.86
N LYS A 345 0.17 29.68 -19.09
CA LYS A 345 1.24 29.35 -20.03
C LYS A 345 0.71 28.30 -21.01
N THR A 346 0.83 28.56 -22.31
CA THR A 346 0.26 27.70 -23.34
C THR A 346 1.29 27.32 -24.41
N LYS A 347 1.04 26.21 -25.11
CA LYS A 347 1.68 25.81 -26.38
C LYS A 347 0.57 25.38 -27.32
N ASN A 348 0.52 25.92 -28.53
CA ASN A 348 -0.53 25.65 -29.52
C ASN A 348 -1.95 25.74 -28.95
N ALA A 349 -2.16 26.67 -28.01
CA ALA A 349 -3.44 26.81 -27.33
C ALA A 349 -3.74 28.26 -26.98
N THR A 350 -5.03 28.59 -26.97
CA THR A 350 -5.57 29.87 -26.49
C THR A 350 -6.35 29.63 -25.21
N VAL A 351 -6.24 30.56 -24.27
CA VAL A 351 -6.96 30.53 -22.99
C VAL A 351 -7.64 31.87 -22.81
N ASN A 352 -8.92 31.84 -22.47
CA ASN A 352 -9.70 33.00 -22.08
C ASN A 352 -10.26 32.76 -20.67
N MET A 353 -9.91 33.63 -19.73
CA MET A 353 -10.40 33.58 -18.36
C MET A 353 -11.34 34.75 -18.14
N THR A 354 -12.60 34.44 -17.83
CA THR A 354 -13.67 35.41 -17.58
C THR A 354 -14.40 35.02 -16.30
N TYR A 355 -15.28 35.88 -15.81
CA TYR A 355 -16.25 35.46 -14.82
C TYR A 355 -17.45 34.81 -15.53
N ASP A 356 -18.08 33.84 -14.88
CA ASP A 356 -19.34 33.30 -15.34
C ASP A 356 -20.47 34.33 -15.18
N GLU A 357 -21.64 34.07 -15.78
CA GLU A 357 -22.77 35.03 -15.83
C GLU A 357 -23.21 35.50 -14.43
N ASP A 358 -23.15 34.62 -13.44
CA ASP A 358 -23.53 34.90 -12.05
C ASP A 358 -22.40 35.57 -11.24
N LEU A 359 -21.23 35.82 -11.84
CA LEU A 359 -20.01 36.33 -11.21
C LEU A 359 -19.53 35.52 -9.99
N ASP A 360 -20.06 34.31 -9.80
CA ASP A 360 -19.75 33.43 -8.68
C ASP A 360 -18.63 32.42 -9.01
N ALA A 361 -18.28 32.31 -10.29
CA ALA A 361 -17.29 31.38 -10.82
C ALA A 361 -16.31 32.08 -11.79
N ILE A 362 -15.07 31.60 -11.82
CA ILE A 362 -14.12 31.85 -12.90
C ILE A 362 -14.36 30.81 -13.98
N LYS A 363 -14.71 31.29 -15.18
CA LYS A 363 -14.86 30.53 -16.40
C LYS A 363 -13.56 30.57 -17.19
N ILE A 364 -12.94 29.41 -17.35
CA ILE A 364 -11.70 29.19 -18.07
C ILE A 364 -12.04 28.45 -19.35
N HIS A 365 -12.14 29.19 -20.45
CA HIS A 365 -12.34 28.62 -21.77
C HIS A 365 -10.99 28.43 -22.46
N PHE A 366 -10.76 27.29 -23.08
CA PHE A 366 -9.52 27.03 -23.79
C PHE A 366 -9.72 26.21 -25.06
N ILE A 367 -8.82 26.45 -26.01
CA ILE A 367 -8.76 25.76 -27.30
C ILE A 367 -7.32 25.31 -27.50
N ILE A 368 -7.09 24.02 -27.68
CA ILE A 368 -5.79 23.39 -27.91
C ILE A 368 -5.77 22.78 -29.31
N LYS A 369 -4.70 23.00 -30.07
CA LYS A 369 -4.51 22.45 -31.43
C LYS A 369 -3.29 21.53 -31.48
N GLY A 370 -3.41 20.39 -32.14
CA GLY A 370 -2.31 19.41 -32.28
C GLY A 370 -1.69 19.01 -30.94
N ASP A 371 -0.36 18.86 -30.89
CA ASP A 371 0.42 18.64 -29.66
C ASP A 371 0.60 19.92 -28.83
N GLY A 372 -0.49 20.33 -28.17
CA GLY A 372 -0.58 21.55 -27.38
C GLY A 372 -0.90 21.31 -25.91
N TYR A 373 -0.68 22.33 -25.09
CA TYR A 373 -1.06 22.30 -23.68
C TYR A 373 -1.50 23.67 -23.16
N VAL A 374 -2.27 23.62 -22.08
CA VAL A 374 -2.69 24.76 -21.26
C VAL A 374 -2.25 24.50 -19.83
N LYS A 375 -1.46 25.43 -19.27
CA LYS A 375 -1.07 25.43 -17.86
C LYS A 375 -1.56 26.71 -17.21
N ILE A 376 -2.53 26.60 -16.32
CA ILE A 376 -3.07 27.74 -15.57
C ILE A 376 -2.70 27.59 -14.11
N LYS A 377 -2.26 28.66 -13.46
CA LYS A 377 -1.90 28.63 -12.04
C LYS A 377 -2.23 29.93 -11.35
N THR A 378 -2.44 29.89 -10.05
CA THR A 378 -2.51 31.11 -9.24
C THR A 378 -1.15 31.80 -9.21
N LYS A 379 -1.14 33.13 -9.13
CA LYS A 379 0.08 33.91 -8.90
C LYS A 379 0.76 33.46 -7.60
N PRO A 380 2.10 33.53 -7.54
CA PRO A 380 2.82 33.28 -6.29
C PRO A 380 2.26 34.17 -5.17
N ASP A 381 2.33 33.67 -3.95
CA ASP A 381 2.16 34.45 -2.72
C ASP A 381 0.75 34.95 -2.42
N ILE A 382 -0.24 34.62 -3.26
CA ILE A 382 -1.64 34.96 -3.01
C ILE A 382 -2.16 34.51 -1.65
N PHE A 383 -1.61 33.43 -1.07
CA PHE A 383 -2.03 32.88 0.22
C PHE A 383 -1.15 33.32 1.40
N LYS A 384 -0.07 34.08 1.18
CA LYS A 384 0.92 34.40 2.23
C LYS A 384 0.41 35.43 3.24
N ASP A 385 -0.44 36.36 2.82
CA ASP A 385 -0.84 37.53 3.63
C ASP A 385 -2.17 37.34 4.38
N SER A 386 -2.54 36.11 4.75
CA SER A 386 -3.83 35.79 5.38
C SER A 386 -3.70 35.30 6.83
N PRO A 387 -3.31 36.17 7.78
CA PRO A 387 -3.12 35.79 9.17
C PRO A 387 -4.44 35.30 9.80
N GLY A 388 -4.39 34.15 10.46
CA GLY A 388 -5.56 33.54 11.11
C GLY A 388 -6.39 32.60 10.24
N TYR A 389 -6.10 32.54 8.94
CA TYR A 389 -6.70 31.58 8.01
C TYR A 389 -5.75 30.40 7.86
N LYS A 390 -6.27 29.17 7.91
CA LYS A 390 -5.43 27.95 7.81
C LYS A 390 -5.88 27.02 6.70
N LYS A 391 -7.11 27.17 6.23
CA LYS A 391 -7.74 26.22 5.32
C LYS A 391 -8.22 26.91 4.06
N LEU A 392 -8.14 26.21 2.94
CA LEU A 392 -8.69 26.60 1.65
C LEU A 392 -9.73 25.56 1.21
N GLY A 393 -10.82 26.05 0.63
CA GLY A 393 -11.78 25.24 -0.10
C GLY A 393 -12.20 25.92 -1.41
N PHE A 394 -12.61 25.11 -2.37
CA PHE A 394 -13.23 25.57 -3.63
C PHE A 394 -14.04 24.45 -4.27
N SER A 395 -14.91 24.83 -5.21
CA SER A 395 -15.60 23.89 -6.07
C SER A 395 -15.13 24.06 -7.51
N TYR A 396 -15.12 22.97 -8.27
CA TYR A 396 -14.78 22.98 -9.68
C TYR A 396 -15.74 22.12 -10.49
N LYS A 397 -15.85 22.41 -11.79
CA LYS A 397 -16.67 21.69 -12.76
C LYS A 397 -16.04 21.82 -14.15
N ARG A 398 -16.20 20.82 -15.01
CA ARG A 398 -15.89 20.90 -16.44
C ARG A 398 -17.15 20.78 -17.27
N GLN A 399 -17.16 21.45 -18.42
CA GLN A 399 -18.33 21.46 -19.30
C GLN A 399 -18.43 20.20 -20.15
N SER A 400 -17.32 19.75 -20.75
CA SER A 400 -17.31 18.56 -21.60
C SER A 400 -17.34 17.25 -20.80
N GLU A 401 -18.04 16.26 -21.35
CA GLU A 401 -18.08 14.86 -20.88
C GLU A 401 -17.02 13.98 -21.56
N GLU A 402 -16.27 14.52 -22.53
CA GLU A 402 -15.26 13.73 -23.25
C GLU A 402 -14.08 13.36 -22.35
N ASN A 403 -13.74 12.05 -22.36
CA ASN A 403 -12.72 11.39 -21.57
C ASN A 403 -11.29 11.84 -21.94
N THR A 404 -10.94 13.10 -21.70
CA THR A 404 -9.53 13.52 -21.66
C THR A 404 -9.05 13.49 -20.21
N GLU A 405 -7.99 12.72 -19.97
CA GLU A 405 -7.38 12.55 -18.65
C GLU A 405 -6.65 13.82 -18.18
N ASP A 406 -6.69 14.03 -16.86
CA ASP A 406 -5.84 14.87 -16.01
C ASP A 406 -6.20 16.35 -15.78
N LEU A 407 -7.05 16.64 -14.78
CA LEU A 407 -6.89 17.84 -13.94
C LEU A 407 -5.90 17.50 -12.82
N LYS A 408 -4.75 18.16 -12.81
CA LYS A 408 -3.73 18.01 -11.77
C LYS A 408 -3.70 19.21 -10.87
N ILE A 409 -4.18 19.05 -9.63
CA ILE A 409 -4.02 20.08 -8.61
C ILE A 409 -2.76 19.77 -7.80
N ILE A 410 -1.83 20.72 -7.76
CA ILE A 410 -0.51 20.57 -7.14
C ILE A 410 -0.49 21.42 -5.86
N TYR A 411 -0.14 20.84 -4.71
CA TYR A 411 0.02 21.52 -3.42
C TYR A 411 1.42 21.17 -2.84
N SER A 412 2.13 22.08 -2.15
CA SER A 412 3.46 21.83 -1.50
C SER A 412 4.40 20.80 -2.16
N ASN A 413 4.96 21.05 -3.34
CA ASN A 413 5.88 20.09 -4.02
C ASN A 413 5.32 18.64 -4.16
N ARG A 414 4.03 18.42 -3.90
CA ARG A 414 3.30 17.15 -4.00
C ARG A 414 2.22 17.31 -5.07
N VAL A 415 2.15 16.34 -5.98
CA VAL A 415 0.98 16.20 -6.87
C VAL A 415 -0.09 15.58 -6.00
N ALA A 416 -1.12 16.35 -5.66
CA ALA A 416 -2.01 15.94 -4.59
C ALA A 416 -2.97 14.85 -5.04
N ASP A 417 -3.52 14.93 -6.26
CA ASP A 417 -4.32 13.86 -6.85
C ASP A 417 -4.44 14.10 -8.36
N ASN A 418 -4.49 13.02 -9.15
CA ASN A 418 -5.13 13.08 -10.48
C ASN A 418 -6.63 13.12 -10.22
N ILE A 419 -7.20 14.32 -10.29
CA ILE A 419 -8.61 14.49 -10.00
C ILE A 419 -9.38 14.21 -11.28
N ALA A 420 -10.14 13.10 -11.27
CA ALA A 420 -11.09 12.82 -12.34
C ALA A 420 -12.03 14.02 -12.49
N ILE A 421 -12.15 14.56 -13.71
CA ILE A 421 -12.96 15.75 -13.95
C ILE A 421 -14.38 15.31 -14.27
N TYR A 422 -15.35 15.88 -13.56
CA TYR A 422 -16.76 15.53 -13.70
C TYR A 422 -17.55 16.69 -14.34
N ASN A 423 -18.62 16.35 -15.04
CA ASN A 423 -19.67 17.26 -15.50
C ASN A 423 -20.52 17.83 -14.33
N SER A 424 -20.29 17.37 -13.10
CA SER A 424 -20.92 17.84 -11.86
C SER A 424 -19.94 18.67 -11.02
N TRP A 425 -20.45 19.64 -10.26
CA TRP A 425 -19.64 20.34 -9.26
C TRP A 425 -19.04 19.37 -8.26
N LYS A 426 -17.72 19.44 -8.10
CA LYS A 426 -16.98 18.74 -7.05
C LYS A 426 -16.35 19.75 -6.12
N GLU A 427 -16.23 19.36 -4.86
CA GLU A 427 -15.80 20.24 -3.80
C GLU A 427 -14.50 19.71 -3.18
N ILE A 428 -13.53 20.61 -3.00
CA ILE A 428 -12.30 20.36 -2.27
C ILE A 428 -12.32 21.25 -1.03
N LYS A 429 -12.06 20.65 0.14
CA LYS A 429 -12.08 21.31 1.43
C LYS A 429 -10.83 21.00 2.23
N ASN A 430 -10.58 21.84 3.23
CA ASN A 430 -9.61 21.63 4.29
C ASN A 430 -8.16 21.53 3.78
N ILE A 431 -7.83 22.18 2.67
CA ILE A 431 -6.45 22.27 2.20
C ILE A 431 -5.69 23.21 3.13
N ASN A 432 -4.62 22.74 3.77
CA ASN A 432 -3.78 23.60 4.61
C ASN A 432 -3.06 24.65 3.75
N ILE A 433 -3.33 25.94 3.99
CA ILE A 433 -2.78 27.02 3.16
C ILE A 433 -1.28 27.23 3.39
N HIS A 434 -0.76 26.84 4.57
CA HIS A 434 0.68 26.92 4.85
C HIS A 434 1.50 25.95 4.00
N ASP A 435 0.84 24.90 3.50
CA ASP A 435 1.41 23.93 2.58
C ASP A 435 1.09 24.31 1.12
N LEU A 436 0.44 25.44 0.84
CA LEU A 436 -0.02 25.77 -0.50
C LEU A 436 0.95 26.73 -1.21
N ILE A 437 1.64 26.23 -2.24
CA ILE A 437 2.49 27.08 -3.10
C ILE A 437 1.66 27.77 -4.18
N THR A 438 0.81 27.01 -4.87
CA THR A 438 -0.05 27.49 -5.97
C THR A 438 -1.18 26.51 -6.17
N ILE A 439 -2.30 26.94 -6.74
CA ILE A 439 -3.26 26.04 -7.39
C ILE A 439 -2.85 25.97 -8.85
N GLN A 440 -2.89 24.78 -9.47
CA GLN A 440 -2.54 24.60 -10.88
C GLN A 440 -3.62 23.75 -11.57
N LEU A 441 -3.94 24.11 -12.81
CA LEU A 441 -4.71 23.35 -13.79
C LEU A 441 -3.77 23.09 -14.97
N TYR A 442 -3.68 21.84 -15.40
CA TYR A 442 -2.85 21.46 -16.55
C TYR A 442 -3.70 20.59 -17.47
N VAL A 443 -3.86 21.01 -18.72
CA VAL A 443 -4.61 20.28 -19.75
C VAL A 443 -3.69 20.08 -20.95
N THR A 444 -3.67 18.87 -21.49
CA THR A 444 -2.88 18.52 -22.69
C THR A 444 -3.76 17.69 -23.61
N THR A 445 -3.55 17.83 -24.92
CA THR A 445 -4.04 16.83 -25.87
C THR A 445 -3.19 15.56 -25.72
N THR A 446 -3.74 14.41 -26.13
CA THR A 446 -2.99 13.16 -26.15
C THR A 446 -1.79 13.29 -27.10
N PHE A 447 -0.63 12.79 -26.65
CA PHE A 447 0.56 12.73 -27.51
C PHE A 447 0.25 12.02 -28.82
N GLY A 448 0.51 12.68 -29.96
CA GLY A 448 0.19 12.17 -31.29
C GLY A 448 -1.11 12.69 -31.91
N ALA A 449 -1.78 13.66 -31.28
CA ALA A 449 -2.86 14.41 -31.90
C ALA A 449 -2.37 15.04 -33.22
N LYS A 450 -3.11 14.83 -34.31
CA LYS A 450 -2.76 15.41 -35.61
C LYS A 450 -2.86 16.94 -35.54
N ASP A 451 -2.12 17.66 -36.37
CA ASP A 451 -2.09 19.13 -36.39
C ASP A 451 -3.48 19.78 -36.63
N ASP A 452 -4.42 19.02 -37.19
CA ASP A 452 -5.81 19.41 -37.43
C ASP A 452 -6.78 19.09 -36.28
N GLU A 453 -6.37 18.32 -35.27
CA GLU A 453 -7.19 18.06 -34.09
C GLU A 453 -7.28 19.28 -33.20
N VAL A 454 -8.52 19.66 -32.85
CA VAL A 454 -8.82 20.79 -31.98
C VAL A 454 -9.60 20.28 -30.78
N MET A 455 -9.03 20.46 -29.59
CA MET A 455 -9.71 20.25 -28.32
C MET A 455 -10.20 21.59 -27.79
N GLU A 456 -11.50 21.76 -27.66
CA GLU A 456 -12.13 22.96 -27.11
C GLU A 456 -12.93 22.58 -25.86
N ASP A 457 -12.72 23.32 -24.76
CA ASP A 457 -13.43 23.04 -23.52
C ASP A 457 -13.51 24.25 -22.60
N THR A 458 -14.33 24.10 -21.56
CA THR A 458 -14.52 25.10 -20.52
C THR A 458 -14.47 24.47 -19.13
N PHE A 459 -13.69 25.09 -18.25
CA PHE A 459 -13.52 24.72 -16.86
C PHE A 459 -14.01 25.86 -15.94
N TYR A 460 -14.66 25.50 -14.84
CA TYR A 460 -15.22 26.44 -13.89
C TYR A 460 -14.61 26.24 -12.50
N ILE A 461 -14.27 27.33 -11.83
CA ILE A 461 -13.85 27.35 -10.42
C ILE A 461 -14.73 28.33 -9.66
N ARG A 462 -15.36 27.91 -8.57
CA ARG A 462 -16.17 28.78 -7.71
C ARG A 462 -15.90 28.55 -6.24
N ASN A 463 -16.47 29.40 -5.39
CA ASN A 463 -16.37 29.28 -3.94
C ASN A 463 -14.92 29.18 -3.42
N LEU A 464 -13.96 29.76 -4.14
CA LEU A 464 -12.57 29.79 -3.72
C LEU A 464 -12.44 30.70 -2.49
N CYS A 465 -12.35 30.09 -1.33
CA CYS A 465 -12.31 30.79 -0.06
C CYS A 465 -11.28 30.19 0.89
N ILE A 466 -10.64 31.08 1.64
CA ILE A 466 -9.82 30.69 2.79
C ILE A 466 -10.65 30.90 4.06
N TYR A 467 -10.50 29.98 5.01
CA TYR A 467 -11.20 29.98 6.29
C TYR A 467 -10.27 29.53 7.43
N PRO A 468 -10.64 29.81 8.70
CA PRO A 468 -9.80 29.55 9.88
C PRO A 468 -9.37 28.09 10.09
#